data_AF-A0A2N5ESF4-F1
#
_entry.id   AF-A0A2N5ESF4-F1
#
_cell.length_a   1.000
_cell.length_b   1.000
_cell.length_c   1.000
_cell.angle_alpha   90.00
_cell.angle_beta   90.00
_cell.angle_gamma   90.00
#
_symmetry.space_group_name_H-M   'P 1'
#
loop_
_entity.id
_entity.type
_entity.pdbx_description
1 polymer ?
#
loop_
_entity_poly.entity_id
_entity_poly.type
_entity_poly.pdbx_seq_one_letter_code
_entity_poly.pdbx_strand_id
1 'polypeptide(L)'
;MADNRTEQVLAEIMGLLRRQAIYPNAVQQQMLDSHIRAMVLRSFTGEPLPEVDKDLFEDISAESMALAEQVIGSVGNLPIEEAYLLSVHFEVAKENTRDNDM
;
A
#
# COMPACT_ATOMS: atom_id res chain seq x y z
N MET A 1 -5.91 10.03 -16.71
CA MET A 1 -6.86 9.04 -16.16
C MET A 1 -6.20 8.20 -15.07
N ALA A 2 -5.04 7.58 -15.33
CA ALA A 2 -4.28 6.87 -14.29
C ALA A 2 -3.79 7.80 -13.15
N ASP A 3 -3.22 8.98 -13.46
CA ASP A 3 -2.71 9.89 -12.42
C ASP A 3 -3.79 10.34 -11.42
N ASN A 4 -4.99 10.67 -11.91
CA ASN A 4 -6.11 11.06 -11.05
C ASN A 4 -6.59 9.90 -10.16
N ARG A 5 -6.51 8.65 -10.65
CA ARG A 5 -6.83 7.46 -9.85
C ARG A 5 -5.77 7.21 -8.79
N THR A 6 -4.49 7.39 -9.11
CA THR A 6 -3.39 7.29 -8.14
C THR A 6 -3.58 8.28 -6.99
N GLU A 7 -3.86 9.54 -7.29
CA GLU A 7 -4.10 10.57 -6.25
C GLU A 7 -5.27 10.22 -5.33
N GLN A 8 -6.37 9.69 -5.90
CA GLN A 8 -7.52 9.23 -5.12
C GLN A 8 -7.15 8.08 -4.18
N VAL A 9 -6.48 7.05 -4.70
CA VAL A 9 -6.06 5.89 -3.91
C VAL A 9 -5.09 6.30 -2.81
N LEU A 10 -4.13 7.18 -3.10
CA LEU A 10 -3.22 7.71 -2.07
C LEU A 10 -3.96 8.49 -0.99
N ALA A 11 -4.92 9.33 -1.35
CA ALA A 11 -5.72 10.07 -0.38
C ALA A 11 -6.55 9.11 0.52
N GLU A 12 -7.12 8.06 -0.06
CA GLU A 12 -7.84 7.01 0.67
C GLU A 12 -6.92 6.27 1.65
N ILE A 13 -5.73 5.86 1.19
CA ILE A 13 -4.72 5.19 2.02
C ILE A 13 -4.28 6.09 3.18
N MET A 14 -3.94 7.35 2.92
CA MET A 14 -3.56 8.29 3.99
C MET A 14 -4.68 8.48 5.01
N GLY A 15 -5.95 8.49 4.55
CA GLY A 15 -7.10 8.50 5.44
C GLY A 15 -7.24 7.22 6.27
N LEU A 16 -6.98 6.05 5.70
CA LEU A 16 -6.97 4.75 6.38
C LEU A 16 -5.87 4.69 7.46
N LEU A 17 -4.63 5.00 7.09
CA LEU A 17 -3.48 4.98 7.98
C LEU A 17 -3.67 5.92 9.17
N ARG A 18 -4.18 7.14 8.92
CA ARG A 18 -4.47 8.10 9.98
C ARG A 18 -5.51 7.59 10.98
N ARG A 19 -6.52 6.82 10.54
CA ARG A 19 -7.52 6.21 11.45
C ARG A 19 -6.91 5.14 12.36
N GLN A 20 -5.83 4.50 11.91
CA GLN A 20 -5.06 3.50 12.68
C GLN A 20 -3.86 4.11 13.43
N ALA A 21 -3.73 5.45 13.46
CA ALA A 21 -2.58 6.14 14.03
C ALA A 21 -1.21 5.72 13.45
N ILE A 22 -1.21 5.35 12.16
CA ILE A 22 0.01 5.02 11.40
C ILE A 22 0.44 6.28 10.62
N TYR A 23 1.71 6.65 10.75
CA TYR A 23 2.26 7.89 10.16
C TYR A 23 3.52 7.58 9.36
N PRO A 24 3.41 7.31 8.05
CA PRO A 24 4.58 7.09 7.22
C PRO A 24 5.40 8.38 7.08
N ASN A 25 6.71 8.30 7.26
CA ASN A 25 7.61 9.44 7.05
C ASN A 25 7.75 9.81 5.57
N ALA A 26 8.43 10.92 5.27
CA ALA A 26 8.56 11.41 3.89
C ALA A 26 9.12 10.38 2.89
N VAL A 27 10.11 9.58 3.30
CA VAL A 27 10.70 8.53 2.45
C VAL A 27 9.70 7.40 2.22
N GLN A 28 9.01 6.97 3.28
CA GLN A 28 7.98 5.92 3.18
C GLN A 28 6.79 6.37 2.33
N GLN A 29 6.37 7.63 2.42
CA GLN A 29 5.34 8.21 1.56
C GLN A 29 5.77 8.21 0.09
N GLN A 30 7.02 8.58 -0.20
CA GLN A 30 7.56 8.54 -1.56
C GLN A 30 7.58 7.11 -2.13
N MET A 31 8.01 6.14 -1.32
CA MET A 31 8.02 4.73 -1.72
C MET A 31 6.61 4.19 -1.97
N LEU A 32 5.66 4.57 -1.12
CA LEU A 32 4.25 4.21 -1.28
C LEU A 32 3.65 4.86 -2.54
N ASP A 33 3.92 6.14 -2.83
CA ASP A 33 3.46 6.81 -4.06
C ASP A 33 3.94 6.05 -5.32
N SER A 34 5.22 5.71 -5.37
CA SER A 34 5.78 4.91 -6.47
C SER A 34 5.07 3.56 -6.63
N HIS A 35 4.84 2.87 -5.52
CA HIS A 35 4.16 1.58 -5.51
C HIS A 35 2.71 1.69 -6.00
N ILE A 36 1.94 2.66 -5.51
CA ILE A 36 0.54 2.87 -5.91
C ILE A 36 0.43 3.28 -7.37
N ARG A 37 1.36 4.09 -7.91
CA ARG A 37 1.39 4.40 -9.36
C ARG A 37 1.54 3.13 -10.19
N ALA A 38 2.43 2.23 -9.78
CA ALA A 38 2.65 0.97 -10.47
C ALA A 38 1.41 0.05 -10.38
N MET A 39 0.79 -0.06 -9.20
CA MET A 39 -0.44 -0.82 -9.01
C MET A 39 -1.59 -0.29 -9.86
N VAL A 40 -1.84 1.03 -9.83
CA VAL A 40 -2.90 1.65 -10.63
C VAL A 40 -2.64 1.45 -12.12
N LEU A 41 -1.39 1.55 -12.58
CA LEU A 41 -1.06 1.25 -13.97
C LEU A 41 -1.43 -0.20 -14.32
N ARG A 42 -1.01 -1.18 -13.50
CA ARG A 42 -1.34 -2.60 -13.69
C ARG A 42 -2.85 -2.86 -13.66
N SER A 43 -3.60 -2.17 -12.82
CA SER A 43 -5.06 -2.31 -12.78
C SER A 43 -5.73 -1.83 -14.07
N PHE A 44 -5.10 -0.95 -14.85
CA PHE A 44 -5.58 -0.53 -16.17
C PHE A 44 -5.06 -1.42 -17.30
N THR A 45 -3.80 -1.84 -17.25
CA THR A 45 -3.15 -2.58 -18.36
C THR A 45 -3.35 -4.08 -18.29
N GLY A 46 -3.63 -4.63 -17.10
CA GLY A 46 -3.65 -6.07 -16.86
C GLY A 46 -2.25 -6.71 -16.89
N GLU A 47 -1.19 -5.90 -16.83
CA GLU A 47 0.18 -6.43 -16.70
C GLU A 47 0.29 -7.30 -15.45
N PRO A 48 0.92 -8.48 -15.53
CA PRO A 48 1.00 -9.40 -14.41
C PRO A 48 1.90 -8.82 -13.31
N LEU A 49 1.57 -9.16 -12.07
CA LEU A 49 2.49 -8.97 -10.95
C LEU A 49 3.72 -9.89 -11.16
N PRO A 50 4.95 -9.41 -10.88
CA PRO A 50 6.12 -10.28 -10.80
C PRO A 50 5.89 -11.45 -9.84
N GLU A 51 6.61 -12.55 -10.02
CA GLU A 51 6.57 -13.67 -9.07
C GLU A 51 7.06 -13.19 -7.69
N VAL A 52 6.26 -13.46 -6.66
CA VAL A 52 6.56 -13.08 -5.28
C VAL A 52 6.53 -14.34 -4.41
N ASP A 53 7.61 -14.53 -3.64
CA ASP A 53 7.69 -15.58 -2.63
C ASP A 53 6.88 -15.19 -1.39
N LYS A 54 5.82 -15.95 -1.08
CA LYS A 54 4.89 -15.66 0.02
C LYS A 54 5.54 -15.85 1.40
N ASP A 55 6.59 -16.65 1.48
CA ASP A 55 7.30 -16.92 2.74
C ASP A 55 8.03 -15.67 3.25
N LEU A 56 8.27 -14.67 2.39
CA LEU A 56 8.86 -13.37 2.77
C LEU A 56 7.91 -12.49 3.61
N PHE A 57 6.63 -12.84 3.73
CA PHE A 57 5.62 -12.03 4.41
C PHE A 57 5.07 -12.69 5.68
N GLU A 58 5.69 -13.78 6.16
CA GLU A 58 5.23 -14.49 7.37
C GLU A 58 5.24 -13.59 8.63
N ASP A 59 6.15 -12.61 8.68
CA ASP A 59 6.27 -11.66 9.79
C ASP A 59 5.34 -10.44 9.66
N ILE A 60 4.60 -10.30 8.56
CA ILE A 60 3.66 -9.19 8.38
C ILE A 60 2.46 -9.38 9.31
N SER A 61 2.11 -8.33 10.05
CA SER A 61 0.96 -8.39 10.94
C SER A 61 -0.36 -8.52 10.16
N ALA A 62 -1.31 -9.26 10.73
CA ALA A 62 -2.64 -9.42 10.15
C ALA A 62 -3.36 -8.07 9.92
N GLU A 63 -3.04 -7.06 10.73
CA GLU A 63 -3.54 -5.70 10.56
C GLU A 63 -3.02 -5.04 9.27
N SER A 64 -1.71 -5.10 9.02
CA SER A 64 -1.10 -4.56 7.80
C SER A 64 -1.60 -5.29 6.56
N MET A 65 -1.77 -6.61 6.65
CA MET A 65 -2.36 -7.40 5.57
C MET A 65 -3.81 -6.98 5.29
N ALA A 66 -4.64 -6.84 6.32
CA ALA A 66 -6.04 -6.45 6.16
C ALA A 66 -6.19 -5.03 5.55
N LEU A 67 -5.32 -4.09 5.93
CA LEU A 67 -5.26 -2.77 5.31
C LEU A 67 -4.90 -2.86 3.83
N ALA A 68 -3.92 -3.71 3.48
CA ALA A 68 -3.51 -3.90 2.10
C ALA A 68 -4.62 -4.53 1.25
N GLU A 69 -5.26 -5.60 1.73
CA GLU A 69 -6.40 -6.24 1.05
C GLU A 69 -7.56 -5.27 0.83
N GLN A 70 -7.85 -4.39 1.80
CA GLN A 70 -8.87 -3.36 1.65
C GLN A 70 -8.55 -2.40 0.48
N VAL A 71 -7.29 -2.01 0.32
CA VAL A 71 -6.84 -1.15 -0.78
C VAL A 71 -6.87 -1.90 -2.11
N ILE A 72 -6.40 -3.15 -2.17
CA ILE A 72 -6.49 -3.97 -3.39
C ILE A 72 -7.95 -4.08 -3.86
N GLY A 73 -8.86 -4.32 -2.92
CA GLY A 73 -10.30 -4.39 -3.19
C GLY A 73 -10.90 -3.08 -3.70
N SER A 74 -10.42 -1.91 -3.22
CA SER A 74 -10.92 -0.61 -3.67
C SER A 74 -10.37 -0.20 -5.03
N VAL A 75 -9.11 -0.57 -5.33
CA VAL A 75 -8.47 -0.32 -6.63
C VAL A 75 -9.14 -1.18 -7.70
N GLY A 76 -9.35 -2.47 -7.42
CA GLY A 76 -9.97 -3.44 -8.32
C GLY A 76 -9.03 -3.87 -9.45
N ASN A 77 -9.40 -4.96 -10.14
CA ASN A 77 -8.62 -5.52 -11.26
C ASN A 77 -7.13 -5.76 -10.96
N LEU A 78 -6.83 -6.20 -9.74
CA LEU A 78 -5.50 -6.55 -9.27
C LEU A 78 -5.52 -7.96 -8.67
N PRO A 79 -4.43 -8.73 -8.80
CA PRO A 79 -4.30 -9.99 -8.09
C PRO A 79 -4.21 -9.73 -6.58
N ILE A 80 -4.73 -10.65 -5.77
CA ILE A 80 -4.70 -10.52 -4.31
C ILE A 80 -3.26 -10.51 -3.79
N GLU A 81 -2.32 -11.10 -4.55
CA GLU A 81 -0.89 -11.11 -4.25
C GLU A 81 -0.27 -9.70 -4.12
N GLU A 82 -0.86 -8.68 -4.72
CA GLU A 82 -0.43 -7.28 -4.53
C GLU A 82 -0.55 -6.85 -3.06
N ALA A 83 -1.46 -7.45 -2.30
CA ALA A 83 -1.65 -7.14 -0.88
C ALA A 83 -0.39 -7.49 -0.08
N TYR A 84 0.33 -8.56 -0.43
CA TYR A 84 1.58 -8.93 0.25
C TYR A 84 2.61 -7.80 0.11
N LEU A 85 2.84 -7.30 -1.11
CA LEU A 85 3.80 -6.23 -1.34
C LEU A 85 3.37 -4.90 -0.69
N LEU A 86 2.09 -4.55 -0.82
CA LEU A 86 1.57 -3.31 -0.24
C LEU A 86 1.61 -3.34 1.30
N SER A 87 1.38 -4.51 1.91
CA SER A 87 1.37 -4.67 3.38
C SER A 87 2.70 -4.29 4.03
N VAL A 88 3.83 -4.44 3.33
CA VAL A 88 5.16 -4.04 3.81
C VAL A 88 5.22 -2.54 4.08
N HIS A 89 4.58 -1.72 3.23
CA HIS A 89 4.55 -0.27 3.44
C HIS A 89 3.81 0.12 4.71
N PHE A 90 2.77 -0.64 5.06
CA PHE A 90 2.00 -0.41 6.28
C PHE A 90 2.74 -0.93 7.50
N GLU A 91 3.33 -2.12 7.42
CA GLU A 91 4.09 -2.72 8.53
C GLU A 91 5.25 -1.82 8.96
N VAL A 92 6.07 -1.38 8.02
CA VAL A 92 7.23 -0.52 8.32
C VAL A 92 6.78 0.87 8.82
N ALA A 93 5.62 1.36 8.38
CA ALA A 93 5.10 2.64 8.87
C ALA A 93 4.51 2.57 10.28
N LYS A 94 4.11 1.38 10.76
CA LYS A 94 3.58 1.19 12.14
C LYS A 94 4.62 1.46 13.22
N GLU A 95 5.90 1.30 12.89
CA GLU A 95 7.00 1.58 13.82
C GLU A 95 7.19 3.08 14.08
N ASN A 96 6.60 3.94 13.24
CA ASN A 96 6.70 5.39 13.43
C ASN A 96 5.73 5.88 14.49
N THR A 97 6.23 6.72 15.40
CA THR A 97 5.39 7.55 16.25
C THR A 97 5.07 8.88 15.56
N ARG A 98 3.92 9.49 15.89
CA ARG A 98 3.50 10.81 15.38
C ARG A 98 4.58 11.91 15.49
N ASP A 99 5.49 11.78 16.47
CA ASP A 99 6.54 12.76 16.75
C ASP A 99 7.80 12.60 15.89
N ASN A 100 7.94 11.50 15.13
CA ASN A 100 9.09 11.29 14.22
C ASN A 100 9.00 12.07 12.90
N ASP A 101 7.88 12.79 12.68
CA ASP A 101 7.54 13.49 11.43
C ASP A 101 7.49 15.04 11.57
N MET A 102 7.93 15.60 12.71
CA MET A 102 8.06 17.06 12.89
C MET A 102 9.47 17.58 12.60
#